data_AF-A0A1X3D1T6-F1
#
_entry.id   AF-A0A1X3D1T6-F1
#
_cell.length_a   1.000
_cell.length_b   1.000
_cell.length_c   1.000
_cell.angle_alpha   90.00
_cell.angle_beta   90.00
_cell.angle_gamma   90.00
#
_symmetry.space_group_name_H-M   'P 1'
#
loop_
_entity.id
_entity.type
_entity.pdbx_description
1 polymer ?
#
loop_
_entity_poly.entity_id
_entity_poly.type
_entity_poly.pdbx_seq_one_letter_code
_entity_poly.pdbx_strand_id
1 'polypeptide(L)'
;MITGDCRLVLPRLTQQGVKVQTCITSPPYYGLRDYGCDGQIGLEPTVNEYVGNLVEVFRMVRDVLADDGTLWLNLGDSYAGSGKGRNADGSP
;
A
#
# COMPACT_ATOMS: atom_id res chain seq x y z
N MET A 1 -7.84 -1.13 -16.67
CA MET A 1 -6.66 -1.11 -15.76
C MET A 1 -6.16 0.31 -15.72
N ILE A 2 -6.03 0.91 -14.53
CA ILE A 2 -5.43 2.24 -14.35
C ILE A 2 -4.02 2.02 -13.82
N THR A 3 -3.02 2.66 -14.44
CA THR A 3 -1.61 2.49 -14.09
C THR A 3 -1.06 3.79 -13.51
N GLY A 4 -0.34 3.69 -12.40
CA GLY A 4 0.33 4.82 -11.75
C GLY A 4 0.43 4.64 -10.24
N ASP A 5 1.11 5.57 -9.58
CA ASP A 5 1.15 5.66 -8.12
C ASP A 5 -0.27 5.91 -7.57
N CYS A 6 -0.74 5.04 -6.65
CA CYS A 6 -2.07 5.16 -6.06
C CYS A 6 -2.27 6.50 -5.35
N ARG A 7 -1.19 7.10 -4.81
CA ARG A 7 -1.21 8.43 -4.17
C ARG A 7 -1.55 9.56 -5.14
N LEU A 8 -1.36 9.33 -6.45
CA LEU A 8 -1.74 10.28 -7.51
C LEU A 8 -3.06 9.91 -8.18
N VAL A 9 -3.34 8.60 -8.29
CA VAL A 9 -4.53 8.10 -8.97
C VAL A 9 -5.79 8.27 -8.12
N LEU A 10 -5.74 7.90 -6.83
CA LEU A 10 -6.92 7.94 -5.95
C LEU A 10 -7.50 9.37 -5.83
N PRO A 11 -6.70 10.43 -5.59
CA PRO A 11 -7.24 11.79 -5.56
C PRO A 11 -7.91 12.23 -6.87
N ARG A 12 -7.37 11.80 -8.03
CA ARG A 12 -8.00 12.10 -9.34
C ARG A 12 -9.35 11.40 -9.49
N LEU A 13 -9.47 10.15 -9.03
CA LEU A 13 -10.74 9.43 -9.03
C LEU A 13 -11.76 10.13 -8.13
N THR A 14 -11.35 10.56 -6.93
CA THR A 14 -12.21 11.36 -6.03
C THR A 14 -12.68 12.64 -6.71
N GLN A 15 -11.78 13.39 -7.36
CA GLN A 15 -12.11 14.63 -8.08
C GLN A 15 -13.09 14.40 -9.25
N GLN A 16 -13.04 13.22 -9.87
CA GLN A 16 -13.98 12.82 -10.93
C GLN A 16 -15.33 12.33 -10.38
N GLY A 17 -15.55 12.37 -9.06
CA GLY A 17 -16.78 11.92 -8.42
C GLY A 17 -16.93 10.40 -8.37
N VAL A 18 -15.85 9.65 -8.58
CA VAL A 18 -15.88 8.19 -8.52
C VAL A 18 -16.16 7.74 -7.09
N LYS A 19 -17.13 6.84 -6.94
CA LYS A 19 -17.45 6.15 -5.70
C LYS A 19 -17.48 4.65 -5.92
N VAL A 20 -16.80 3.91 -5.05
CA VAL A 20 -16.72 2.44 -5.12
C VAL A 20 -17.31 1.82 -3.85
N GLN A 21 -17.94 0.65 -4.00
CA GLN A 21 -18.54 -0.05 -2.88
C GLN A 21 -17.51 -0.82 -2.04
N THR A 22 -16.45 -1.30 -2.67
CA THR A 22 -15.49 -2.20 -2.04
C THR A 22 -14.08 -1.93 -2.53
N CYS A 23 -13.13 -1.84 -1.60
CA CYS A 23 -11.70 -1.94 -1.87
C CYS A 23 -11.17 -3.26 -1.31
N ILE A 24 -10.48 -4.04 -2.11
CA ILE A 24 -9.78 -5.27 -1.68
C ILE A 24 -8.32 -5.10 -2.07
N THR A 25 -7.40 -5.19 -1.11
CA THR A 25 -5.99 -4.89 -1.37
C THR A 25 -5.03 -5.67 -0.48
N SER A 26 -3.80 -5.82 -1.00
CA SER A 26 -2.62 -6.30 -0.28
C SER A 26 -1.46 -5.36 -0.65
N PRO A 27 -1.15 -4.33 0.17
CA PRO A 27 -0.06 -3.41 -0.14
C PRO A 27 1.29 -4.15 -0.11
N PRO A 28 2.38 -3.57 -0.63
CA PRO A 28 3.72 -4.08 -0.37
C PRO A 28 3.96 -4.32 1.12
N TYR A 29 4.50 -5.48 1.48
CA TYR A 29 4.74 -5.86 2.87
C TYR A 29 6.07 -5.27 3.34
N TYR A 30 6.14 -4.84 4.60
CA TYR A 30 7.32 -4.20 5.18
C TYR A 30 8.56 -5.11 5.15
N GLY A 31 9.63 -4.67 4.50
CA GLY A 31 10.90 -5.38 4.39
C GLY A 31 10.85 -6.68 3.58
N LEU A 32 9.78 -6.95 2.83
CA LEU A 32 9.61 -8.24 2.14
C LEU A 32 10.20 -8.25 0.72
N ARG A 33 9.99 -7.19 -0.06
CA ARG A 33 10.36 -7.16 -1.48
C ARG A 33 10.72 -5.75 -1.93
N ASP A 34 11.79 -5.67 -2.72
CA ASP A 34 12.13 -4.51 -3.54
C ASP A 34 11.53 -4.65 -4.94
N TYR A 35 10.73 -3.68 -5.37
CA TYR A 35 10.14 -3.60 -6.71
C TYR A 35 10.95 -2.70 -7.67
N GLY A 36 12.08 -2.14 -7.23
CA GLY A 36 13.00 -1.36 -8.06
C GLY A 36 12.42 -0.03 -8.52
N CYS A 37 11.49 0.56 -7.77
CA CYS A 37 10.91 1.85 -8.08
C CYS A 37 11.02 2.85 -6.92
N ASP A 38 11.36 4.08 -7.28
CA ASP A 38 11.52 5.18 -6.30
C ASP A 38 10.20 5.45 -5.57
N GLY A 39 10.30 5.61 -4.25
CA GLY A 39 9.16 5.90 -3.40
C GLY A 39 8.17 4.75 -3.23
N GLN A 40 8.57 3.51 -3.54
CA GLN A 40 7.77 2.33 -3.22
C GLN A 40 7.47 2.24 -1.73
N ILE A 41 6.29 1.73 -1.42
CA ILE A 41 5.90 1.39 -0.05
C ILE A 41 6.54 0.05 0.30
N GLY A 42 6.92 -0.14 1.57
CA GLY A 42 7.38 -1.41 2.11
C GLY A 42 8.88 -1.48 2.37
N LEU A 43 9.71 -0.53 1.92
CA LEU A 43 11.14 -0.47 2.26
C LEU A 43 11.50 0.77 3.09
N GLU A 44 10.54 1.34 3.81
CA GLU A 44 10.79 2.46 4.70
C GLU A 44 11.80 2.09 5.81
N PRO A 45 12.62 3.05 6.27
CA PRO A 45 13.59 2.83 7.36
C PRO A 45 12.99 2.30 8.66
N THR A 46 11.74 2.67 8.95
CA THR A 46 11.05 2.27 10.18
C THR A 46 9.63 1.77 9.90
N VAL A 47 9.15 0.86 10.76
CA VAL A 47 7.76 0.38 10.71
C VAL A 47 6.76 1.53 10.87
N ASN A 48 7.10 2.56 11.66
CA ASN A 48 6.24 3.72 11.86
C ASN A 48 6.08 4.53 10.57
N GLU A 49 7.14 4.72 9.79
CA GLU A 49 7.08 5.39 8.49
C GLU A 49 6.25 4.57 7.49
N TYR A 50 6.44 3.25 7.44
CA TYR A 50 5.61 2.35 6.63
C TYR A 50 4.12 2.44 6.98
N VAL A 51 3.79 2.36 8.28
CA VAL A 51 2.41 2.50 8.75
C VAL A 51 1.86 3.88 8.40
N GLY A 52 2.67 4.95 8.53
CA GLY A 52 2.31 6.29 8.10
C GLY A 52 1.91 6.35 6.62
N ASN A 53 2.74 5.81 5.73
CA ASN A 53 2.46 5.74 4.30
C ASN A 53 1.18 4.95 3.98
N LEU A 54 0.94 3.82 4.67
CA LEU A 54 -0.31 3.07 4.50
C LEU A 54 -1.53 3.88 4.94
N VAL A 55 -1.46 4.57 6.08
CA VAL A 55 -2.56 5.40 6.58
C VAL A 55 -2.88 6.53 5.60
N GLU A 56 -1.86 7.17 5.01
CA GLU A 56 -2.06 8.18 3.97
C GLU A 56 -2.81 7.63 2.76
N VAL A 57 -2.39 6.46 2.26
CA VAL A 57 -3.07 5.79 1.14
C VAL A 57 -4.50 5.42 1.53
N PHE A 58 -4.73 4.84 2.70
CA PHE A 58 -6.08 4.41 3.11
C PHE A 58 -7.01 5.57 3.41
N ARG A 59 -6.50 6.76 3.75
CA ARG A 59 -7.30 8.00 3.76
C ARG A 59 -7.80 8.34 2.35
N MET A 60 -6.95 8.24 1.34
CA MET A 60 -7.36 8.46 -0.05
C MET A 60 -8.33 7.38 -0.54
N VAL A 61 -8.17 6.12 -0.10
CA VAL A 61 -9.14 5.05 -0.38
C VAL A 61 -10.50 5.36 0.27
N ARG A 62 -10.51 5.86 1.50
CA ARG A 62 -11.75 6.28 2.17
C ARG A 62 -12.49 7.34 1.36
N ASP A 63 -11.77 8.27 0.74
CA ASP A 63 -12.40 9.35 -0.04
C ASP A 63 -13.07 8.85 -1.33
N VAL A 64 -12.60 7.74 -1.91
CA VAL A 64 -13.25 7.10 -3.08
C VAL A 64 -14.29 6.05 -2.69
N LEU A 65 -14.40 5.65 -1.42
CA LEU A 65 -15.46 4.74 -0.98
C LEU A 65 -16.81 5.47 -0.92
N ALA A 66 -17.87 4.71 -1.20
CA ALA A 66 -19.23 5.08 -0.81
C ALA A 66 -19.35 5.13 0.73
N ASP A 67 -20.38 5.80 1.25
CA ASP A 67 -20.56 5.98 2.70
C ASP A 67 -20.73 4.65 3.45
N ASP A 68 -21.30 3.64 2.79
CA ASP A 68 -21.46 2.26 3.26
C ASP A 68 -20.41 1.30 2.64
N GLY A 69 -19.33 1.85 2.09
CA GLY A 69 -18.27 1.11 1.45
C GLY A 69 -17.42 0.30 2.43
N THR A 70 -16.82 -0.78 1.93
CA THR A 70 -15.95 -1.67 2.73
C THR A 70 -14.52 -1.67 2.21
N LEU A 71 -13.56 -1.81 3.13
CA LEU A 71 -12.15 -2.04 2.83
C LEU A 71 -11.72 -3.38 3.44
N TRP A 72 -11.19 -4.25 2.58
CA TRP A 72 -10.60 -5.53 2.96
C TRP A 72 -9.09 -5.44 2.75
N LEU A 73 -8.36 -5.47 3.86
CA LEU A 73 -6.91 -5.41 3.88
C LEU A 73 -6.34 -6.79 4.18
N ASN A 74 -5.59 -7.34 3.22
CA ASN A 74 -4.72 -8.47 3.46
C ASN A 74 -3.31 -7.96 3.78
N LEU A 75 -2.90 -8.11 5.03
CA LEU A 75 -1.55 -7.76 5.49
C LEU A 75 -1.08 -8.83 6.48
N GLY A 76 0.01 -9.51 6.11
CA GLY A 76 0.67 -10.50 6.96
C GLY A 76 1.89 -9.90 7.64
N ASP A 77 2.38 -10.58 8.67
CA ASP A 77 3.62 -10.17 9.30
C ASP A 77 4.81 -10.50 8.38
N SER A 78 5.78 -9.61 8.34
CA SER A 78 7.00 -9.82 7.56
C SER A 78 8.11 -10.50 8.39
N TYR A 79 7.85 -10.75 9.68
CA TYR A 79 8.78 -11.35 10.63
C TYR A 79 8.64 -12.89 10.73
N ALA A 80 7.46 -13.47 10.56
CA ALA A 80 7.23 -14.92 10.63
C ALA A 80 7.25 -15.64 9.26
N GLY A 81 7.67 -14.97 8.19
CA GLY A 81 7.83 -15.56 6.87
C GLY A 81 9.12 -16.37 6.72
N SER A 82 9.01 -17.70 6.72
CA SER A 82 9.99 -18.70 6.27
C SER A 82 11.14 -18.15 5.40
N GLY A 83 12.23 -17.68 6.02
CA GLY A 83 13.61 -17.55 5.50
C GLY A 83 13.88 -17.11 4.04
N LYS A 84 12.91 -16.56 3.30
CA LYS A 84 12.96 -16.40 1.83
C LYS A 84 12.84 -14.96 1.35
N GLY A 85 12.70 -13.98 2.26
CA GLY A 85 12.56 -12.56 1.90
C GLY A 85 13.84 -11.74 1.93
N ARG A 86 14.95 -12.28 2.44
CA ARG A 86 16.22 -11.53 2.54
C ARG A 86 17.14 -11.97 1.41
N ASN A 87 17.35 -11.11 0.42
CA ASN A 87 18.44 -11.29 -0.54
C ASN A 87 19.77 -11.38 0.25
N ALA A 88 20.64 -12.29 -0.17
CA ALA A 88 21.81 -12.72 0.60
C ALA A 88 22.88 -11.64 0.81
N ASP A 89 22.79 -10.50 0.13
CA ASP A 89 23.81 -9.47 0.10
C ASP A 89 23.57 -8.31 1.09
N GLY A 90 22.35 -8.14 1.60
CA GLY A 90 22.09 -7.30 2.78
C GLY A 90 22.60 -5.85 2.73
N SER A 91 22.87 -5.30 1.55
CA SER A 91 23.29 -3.91 1.40
C SER A 91 22.07 -2.98 1.46
N PRO A 92 22.24 -1.76 2.01
CA PRO A 92 21.22 -0.72 1.93
C PRO A 92 20.94 -0.30 0.48
#